data_AF-A0A353QT36-F1
#
_entry.id   AF-A0A353QT36-F1
#
_cell.length_a   1.000
_cell.length_b   1.000
_cell.length_c   1.000
_cell.angle_alpha   90.00
_cell.angle_beta   90.00
_cell.angle_gamma   90.00
#
_symmetry.space_group_name_H-M   'P 1'
#
loop_
_entity.id
_entity.type
_entity.pdbx_description
1 polymer ?
#
loop_
_entity_poly.entity_id
_entity_poly.type
_entity_poly.pdbx_seq_one_letter_code
_entity_poly.pdbx_strand_id
1 'polypeptide(L)' 'MDKEYLKEKIIHERNIKDNLWISFIATFGASLALILNPGNIFKILFALLGFFISYILFNAYYIRLSKIENLLYKIKKGE' A
#
# COMPACT_ATOMS: atom_id res chain seq x y z
N MET A 1 -16.02 -9.81 -20.71
CA MET A 1 -14.99 -8.75 -20.95
C MET A 1 -13.77 -9.42 -21.58
N ASP A 2 -12.94 -8.74 -22.39
CA ASP A 2 -11.78 -9.43 -22.98
C ASP A 2 -10.82 -9.90 -21.87
N LYS A 3 -10.38 -11.16 -21.92
CA LYS A 3 -9.49 -11.77 -20.93
C LYS A 3 -8.15 -11.05 -20.89
N GLU A 4 -7.72 -10.50 -22.02
CA GLU A 4 -6.49 -9.73 -22.13
C GLU A 4 -6.58 -8.40 -21.36
N TYR A 5 -7.70 -7.68 -21.52
CA TYR A 5 -8.00 -6.47 -20.74
C TYR A 5 -8.03 -6.73 -19.23
N LEU A 6 -8.62 -7.85 -18.80
CA LEU A 6 -8.64 -8.25 -17.39
C LEU A 6 -7.22 -8.50 -16.83
N LYS A 7 -6.35 -9.14 -17.61
CA LYS A 7 -4.95 -9.38 -17.23
C LYS A 7 -4.17 -8.07 -17.09
N GLU A 8 -4.28 -7.16 -18.06
CA GLU A 8 -3.61 -5.86 -17.99
C GLU A 8 -4.06 -5.05 -16.77
N LYS A 9 -5.36 -5.07 -16.48
CA LYS A 9 -5.92 -4.40 -15.30
C LYS A 9 -5.38 -4.98 -13.99
N ILE A 10 -5.20 -6.29 -13.90
CA ILE A 10 -4.59 -6.93 -12.73
C ILE A 10 -3.12 -6.51 -12.59
N ILE A 11 -2.36 -6.49 -13.68
CA ILE A 11 -0.95 -6.05 -13.67
C ILE A 11 -0.86 -4.60 -13.20
N HIS A 12 -1.74 -3.72 -13.70
CA HIS A 12 -1.80 -2.34 -13.29
C HIS A 12 -2.10 -2.18 -11.78
N GLU A 13 -3.13 -2.86 -11.28
CA GLU A 13 -3.48 -2.81 -9.86
C GLU A 13 -2.38 -3.42 -8.97
N ARG A 14 -1.68 -4.45 -9.45
CA ARG A 14 -0.52 -5.04 -8.78
C ARG A 14 0.63 -4.04 -8.68
N ASN A 15 0.97 -3.34 -9.76
CA ASN A 15 2.03 -2.33 -9.73
C ASN A 15 1.71 -1.21 -8.73
N ILE A 16 0.45 -0.75 -8.68
CA ILE A 16 0.02 0.23 -7.68
C ILE A 16 0.16 -0.34 -6.27
N LYS A 17 -0.28 -1.58 -6.04
CA LYS A 17 -0.16 -2.27 -4.75
C LYS A 17 1.29 -2.37 -4.29
N ASP A 18 2.20 -2.76 -5.18
CA ASP A 18 3.61 -2.97 -4.86
C ASP A 18 4.29 -1.62 -4.54
N ASN A 19 3.97 -0.55 -5.26
CA ASN A 19 4.42 0.80 -4.92
C ASN A 19 3.91 1.26 -3.55
N LEU A 20 2.63 1.02 -3.25
CA LEU A 20 2.06 1.34 -1.93
C LEU A 20 2.75 0.58 -0.80
N TRP A 21 3.11 -0.68 -1.04
CA TRP A 21 3.85 -1.50 -0.07
C TRP A 21 5.25 -0.96 0.20
N ILE A 22 5.98 -0.59 -0.86
CA ILE A 22 7.32 0.01 -0.73
C ILE A 22 7.23 1.34 0.02
N SER A 23 6.29 2.21 -0.35
CA SER A 23 6.07 3.47 0.35
C SER A 23 5.71 3.25 1.82
N PHE A 24 4.84 2.28 2.11
CA PHE A 24 4.48 1.93 3.48
C PHE A 24 5.71 1.53 4.30
N ILE A 25 6.52 0.59 3.81
CA ILE A 25 7.73 0.13 4.51
C ILE A 25 8.70 1.29 4.74
N ALA A 26 8.94 2.11 3.72
CA ALA A 26 9.84 3.24 3.82
C ALA A 26 9.38 4.26 4.87
N THR A 27 8.11 4.67 4.82
CA THR A 27 7.54 5.63 5.77
C THR A 27 7.46 5.06 7.18
N PHE A 28 7.05 3.79 7.33
CA PHE A 28 6.93 3.15 8.63
C PHE A 28 8.29 2.93 9.28
N GLY A 29 9.27 2.45 8.51
CA GLY A 29 10.65 2.28 8.97
C GLY A 29 11.31 3.60 9.36
N ALA A 30 11.10 4.66 8.58
CA ALA A 30 11.58 6.00 8.93
C ALA A 30 10.94 6.51 10.24
N SER A 31 9.63 6.30 10.41
CA SER A 31 8.90 6.71 11.62
C SER A 31 9.39 5.96 12.87
N LEU A 32 9.62 4.65 12.75
CA LEU A 32 10.23 3.83 13.80
C LEU A 32 11.62 4.33 14.18
N ALA A 33 12.48 4.63 13.19
CA ALA A 33 13.83 5.12 13.44
C ALA A 33 13.83 6.46 14.21
N LEU A 34 12.84 7.33 13.94
CA LEU A 34 12.68 8.60 14.65
C LEU A 34 12.27 8.40 16.12
N ILE A 35 11.43 7.41 16.43
CA ILE A 35 11.05 7.08 17.82
C ILE A 35 12.22 6.51 18.61
N LEU A 36 13.03 5.63 17.99
CA LEU A 36 14.14 4.96 18.67
C LEU A 36 15.30 5.89 19.03
N ASN A 37 15.33 7.10 18.46
CA ASN A 37 16.30 8.15 18.82
C ASN A 37 15.59 9.51 19.01
N PRO A 38 14.87 9.68 20.14
CA PRO A 38 14.07 10.87 20.40
C PRO A 38 14.98 12.02 20.87
N GLY A 39 15.79 12.56 19.97
CA GLY A 39 16.70 13.66 20.27
C GLY A 39 16.03 15.04 20.38
N ASN A 40 14.76 15.19 19.96
CA ASN A 40 14.01 16.46 20.04
C ASN A 40 12.49 16.23 19.81
N ILE A 41 11.63 17.12 20.33
CA ILE A 41 10.16 17.10 20.19
C ILE A 41 9.71 17.05 18.71
N PHE A 42 10.44 17.72 17.81
CA PHE A 42 10.14 17.67 16.38
C PHE A 42 10.24 16.26 15.80
N LYS A 43 11.20 15.44 16.26
CA LYS A 43 11.32 14.04 15.80
C LYS A 43 10.10 13.22 16.21
N ILE A 44 9.55 13.47 17.39
CA ILE A 44 8.34 12.81 17.89
C ILE A 44 7.14 13.21 17.03
N LEU A 45 6.98 14.50 16.73
CA LEU A 45 5.92 14.99 15.85
C LEU A 45 6.02 14.38 14.44
N PHE A 46 7.21 14.33 13.85
CA PHE A 46 7.43 13.69 12.55
C PHE A 46 7.18 12.19 12.58
N ALA A 47 7.54 11.51 13.67
CA ALA A 47 7.23 10.09 13.83
C ALA A 47 5.71 9.85 13.86
N LEU A 48 4.96 10.63 14.65
CA LEU A 48 3.50 10.52 14.71
C LEU A 48 2.85 10.76 13.34
N LEU A 49 3.29 11.79 12.63
CA LEU A 49 2.83 12.08 11.28
C LEU A 49 3.16 10.93 10.31
N GLY A 50 4.36 10.37 10.42
CA GLY A 50 4.78 9.24 9.61
C GLY A 50 3.96 7.97 9.89
N PHE A 51 3.66 7.64 11.14
CA PHE A 51 2.74 6.52 11.46
C PHE A 51 1.34 6.74 10.91
N PHE A 52 0.82 7.97 10.98
CA PHE A 52 -0.46 8.30 10.39
C PHE A 52 -0.46 8.09 8.87
N ILE A 53 0.58 8.54 8.16
CA ILE A 53 0.73 8.31 6.71
C ILE A 53 0.88 6.83 6.41
N SER A 54 1.68 6.09 7.18
CA SER A 54 1.83 4.64 7.03
C SER A 54 0.50 3.91 7.18
N TYR A 55 -0.36 4.32 8.12
CA TYR A 55 -1.70 3.74 8.26
C TYR A 55 -2.57 3.97 7.00
N ILE A 56 -2.52 5.18 6.41
CA ILE A 56 -3.22 5.47 5.15
C ILE A 56 -2.69 4.60 4.01
N LEU A 57 -1.37 4.48 3.87
CA LEU A 57 -0.73 3.67 2.84
C LEU A 57 -1.09 2.18 2.99
N PHE A 58 -1.13 1.68 4.22
CA PHE A 58 -1.53 0.31 4.52
C PHE A 58 -3.00 0.05 4.15
N ASN A 59 -3.92 0.97 4.48
CA ASN A 59 -5.31 0.86 4.04
C ASN A 59 -5.43 0.88 2.52
N ALA A 60 -4.73 1.79 1.84
CA ALA A 60 -4.73 1.86 0.38
C ALA A 60 -4.21 0.55 -0.25
N TYR A 61 -3.20 -0.08 0.36
CA TYR A 61 -2.68 -1.38 -0.06
C TYR A 61 -3.78 -2.46 -0.05
N TYR A 62 -4.56 -2.58 1.03
CA TYR A 62 -5.64 -3.58 1.12
C TYR A 62 -6.78 -3.33 0.14
N ILE A 63 -7.12 -2.06 -0.13
CA ILE A 63 -8.12 -1.72 -1.14
C ILE A 63 -7.67 -2.24 -2.51
N ARG A 64 -6.39 -2.10 -2.85
CA ARG A 64 -5.83 -2.61 -4.11
C ARG A 64 -5.78 -4.14 -4.14
N LEU A 65 -5.41 -4.78 -3.03
CA LEU A 65 -5.43 -6.24 -2.91
C LEU A 65 -6.84 -6.80 -3.16
N SER A 66 -7.86 -6.23 -2.52
CA SER A 66 -9.26 -6.65 -2.71
C SER A 66 -9.73 -6.45 -4.16
N LYS A 67 -9.30 -5.38 -4.84
CA LYS A 67 -9.59 -5.19 -6.27
C LYS A 67 -8.97 -6.29 -7.13
N ILE A 68 -7.72 -6.67 -6.86
CA ILE A 68 -7.03 -7.75 -7.59
C ILE A 68 -7.77 -9.08 -7.37
N GLU A 69 -8.14 -9.40 -6.13
CA GLU A 69 -8.89 -10.62 -5.80
C GLU A 69 -10.24 -10.67 -6.54
N ASN A 70 -10.96 -9.56 -6.56
CA ASN A 70 -12.23 -9.44 -7.31
C ASN A 70 -12.04 -9.63 -8.82
N LEU A 71 -10.97 -9.10 -9.41
CA LEU A 71 -10.67 -9.28 -10.83
C LEU A 71 -10.28 -10.73 -11.15
N LEU A 72 -9.48 -11.37 -10.30
CA LEU A 72 -9.13 -12.78 -10.43
C LEU A 72 -10.36 -13.69 -10.31
N TYR A 73 -11.29 -13.35 -9.42
CA TYR A 73 -12.55 -14.07 -9.27
C TYR A 73 -13.41 -13.99 -10.54
N LYS A 74 -13.50 -12.82 -11.17
CA LYS A 74 -14.19 -12.64 -12.47
C LYS A 74 -13.59 -13.50 -13.58
N ILE A 75 -12.25 -13.50 -13.69
CA ILE A 75 -11.54 -14.38 -14.64
C ILE A 75 -11.87 -15.85 -14.38
N LYS A 76 -11.89 -16.28 -13.12
CA LYS A 76 -12.17 -17.68 -12.75
C LYS A 76 -13.60 -18.10 -13.07
N LYS A 77 -14.57 -17.18 -12.96
CA LYS A 77 -15.98 -17.43 -13.30
C LYS A 77 -16.30 -17.36 -14.79
N GLY A 78 -15.39 -16.83 -15.62
CA GLY A 78 -15.63 -16.66 -17.05
C GLY A 78 -16.55 -15.48 -17.39
N GLU A 79 -16.69 -14.52 -16.47
CA GLU A 79 -17.37 -13.21 -16.67
C GLU A 79 -16.41 -12.18 -17.28
#